data_AF-A0A9E6QWB8-F1
#
_entry.id   AF-A0A9E6QWB8-F1
#
_cell.length_a   1.000
_cell.length_b   1.000
_cell.length_c   1.000
_cell.angle_alpha   90.00
_cell.angle_beta   90.00
_cell.angle_gamma   90.00
#
_symmetry.space_group_name_H-M   'P 1'
#
loop_
_entity.id
_entity.type
_entity.pdbx_description
1 polymer ?
#
loop_
_entity_poly.entity_id
_entity_poly.type
_entity_poly.pdbx_seq_one_letter_code
_entity_poly.pdbx_strand_id
1 'polypeptide(L)'
;MDGPLEWVAAIGTIIAASLVAFDLGRRTTAWGFVLFCLVSALWIGIGLTSDAMPIAAMNLILLLINAWGVWQYWFHPKNRKAKD
;
A
#
# COMPACT_ATOMS: atom_id res chain seq x y z
N MET A 1 -2.87 17.66 -12.87
CA MET A 1 -3.35 16.39 -12.33
C MET A 1 -4.28 15.82 -13.38
N ASP A 2 -3.77 14.92 -14.21
CA ASP A 2 -4.49 14.12 -15.24
C ASP A 2 -3.51 13.24 -16.08
N GLY A 3 -2.30 12.97 -15.57
CA GLY A 3 -1.34 12.12 -16.27
C GLY A 3 -1.70 10.63 -16.19
N PRO A 4 -1.29 9.79 -17.16
CA PRO A 4 -1.49 8.33 -17.11
C PRO A 4 -1.00 7.68 -15.80
N LEU A 5 0.04 8.25 -15.17
CA LEU A 5 0.58 7.80 -13.89
C LEU A 5 -0.41 7.96 -12.72
N GLU A 6 -1.23 9.01 -12.73
CA GLU A 6 -2.22 9.26 -11.68
C GLU A 6 -3.37 8.24 -11.76
N TRP A 7 -3.83 7.90 -12.97
CA TRP A 7 -4.82 6.85 -13.18
C TRP A 7 -4.29 5.47 -12.77
N VAL A 8 -3.05 5.15 -13.12
CA VAL A 8 -2.40 3.90 -12.69
C VAL A 8 -2.27 3.86 -11.16
N ALA A 9 -1.86 4.96 -10.53
CA ALA A 9 -1.77 5.04 -9.07
C ALA A 9 -3.14 4.91 -8.40
N ALA A 10 -4.19 5.55 -8.94
CA ALA A 10 -5.55 5.45 -8.41
C ALA A 10 -6.11 4.03 -8.51
N ILE A 11 -6.02 3.41 -9.70
CA ILE A 11 -6.48 2.01 -9.90
C ILE A 11 -5.68 1.06 -9.00
N GLY A 12 -4.36 1.25 -8.91
CA GLY A 12 -3.51 0.48 -8.02
C GLY A 12 -3.92 0.59 -6.56
N THR A 13 -4.30 1.80 -6.11
CA THR A 13 -4.80 2.05 -4.75
C THR A 13 -6.08 1.27 -4.49
N ILE A 14 -7.02 1.29 -5.44
CA ILE A 14 -8.31 0.58 -5.32
C ILE A 14 -8.08 -0.93 -5.23
N ILE A 15 -7.19 -1.49 -6.07
CA ILE A 15 -6.86 -2.91 -6.04
C ILE A 15 -6.19 -3.28 -4.71
N ALA A 16 -5.21 -2.49 -4.27
CA ALA A 16 -4.52 -2.73 -3.00
C ALA A 16 -5.49 -2.70 -1.80
N ALA A 17 -6.37 -1.70 -1.76
CA ALA A 17 -7.42 -1.58 -0.75
C ALA A 17 -8.34 -2.79 -0.76
N SER A 18 -8.76 -3.24 -1.94
CA SER A 18 -9.63 -4.40 -2.10
C SER A 18 -8.96 -5.69 -1.60
N LEU A 19 -7.67 -5.90 -1.92
CA LEU A 19 -6.92 -7.07 -1.46
C LEU A 19 -6.80 -7.14 0.06
N VAL A 20 -6.61 -5.98 0.71
CA VAL A 20 -6.56 -5.90 2.18
C VAL A 20 -7.95 -6.06 2.78
N ALA A 21 -8.98 -5.45 2.20
CA ALA A 21 -10.34 -5.46 2.73
C ALA A 21 -11.02 -6.83 2.63
N PHE A 22 -10.79 -7.58 1.55
CA PHE A 22 -11.37 -8.92 1.40
C PHE A 22 -10.72 -9.98 2.29
N ASP A 23 -9.55 -9.69 2.89
CA ASP A 23 -8.79 -10.57 3.79
C ASP A 23 -8.84 -12.07 3.39
N LEU A 24 -8.60 -12.35 2.11
CA LEU A 24 -8.66 -13.69 1.48
C LEU A 24 -7.56 -14.65 1.99
N GLY A 25 -6.92 -14.32 3.11
CA GLY A 25 -5.85 -15.06 3.74
C GLY A 25 -4.58 -14.22 3.89
N ARG A 26 -3.75 -14.62 4.87
CA ARG A 26 -2.56 -13.87 5.32
C ARG A 26 -1.59 -13.50 4.19
N ARG A 27 -1.45 -14.36 3.18
CA ARG A 27 -0.57 -14.09 2.02
C ARG A 27 -1.17 -13.04 1.09
N THR A 28 -2.47 -13.07 0.83
CA THR A 28 -3.15 -12.10 -0.05
C THR A 28 -3.14 -10.71 0.57
N THR A 29 -3.43 -10.61 1.86
CA THR A 29 -3.39 -9.36 2.63
C THR A 29 -1.98 -8.76 2.64
N ALA A 30 -0.94 -9.59 2.78
CA ALA A 30 0.45 -9.16 2.66
C ALA A 30 0.78 -8.58 1.27
N TRP A 31 0.31 -9.23 0.20
CA TRP A 31 0.46 -8.71 -1.16
C TRP A 31 -0.31 -7.40 -1.37
N GLY A 32 -1.47 -7.24 -0.73
CA GLY A 32 -2.20 -5.96 -0.69
C GLY A 32 -1.35 -4.83 -0.09
N PHE A 33 -0.68 -5.08 1.04
CA PHE A 33 0.27 -4.12 1.62
C PHE A 33 1.47 -3.81 0.72
N VAL A 34 2.03 -4.81 0.04
CA VAL A 34 3.12 -4.61 -0.93
C VAL A 34 2.66 -3.70 -2.08
N LEU A 35 1.46 -3.95 -2.63
CA LEU A 35 0.91 -3.12 -3.70
C LEU A 35 0.64 -1.68 -3.22
N PHE A 36 0.13 -1.51 -1.99
CA PHE A 36 -0.01 -0.18 -1.38
C PHE A 36 1.32 0.57 -1.29
N CYS A 37 2.42 -0.11 -0.92
CA CYS A 37 3.74 0.52 -0.89
C CYS A 37 4.16 1.04 -2.28
N LEU A 38 3.98 0.23 -3.32
CA LEU A 38 4.32 0.63 -4.70
C LEU A 38 3.52 1.86 -5.15
N VAL A 39 2.23 1.86 -4.84
CA VAL A 39 1.33 2.95 -5.22
C VAL A 39 1.57 4.21 -4.39
N SER A 40 1.86 4.10 -3.09
CA SER A 40 2.28 5.25 -2.29
C SER A 40 3.57 5.87 -2.80
N ALA A 41 4.54 5.08 -3.26
CA ALA A 41 5.75 5.61 -3.89
C ALA A 41 5.45 6.41 -5.18
N LEU A 42 4.49 5.94 -5.99
CA LEU A 42 4.01 6.69 -7.16
C LEU A 42 3.36 8.01 -6.76
N TRP A 43 2.48 8.00 -5.76
CA TRP A 43 1.83 9.23 -5.27
C TRP A 43 2.81 10.23 -4.63
N ILE A 44 3.89 9.76 -4.02
CA ILE A 44 4.99 10.62 -3.57
C ILE A 44 5.64 11.29 -4.78
N GLY A 45 6.01 10.52 -5.81
CA GLY A 45 6.60 11.07 -7.04
C GLY A 45 5.68 12.11 -7.70
N ILE A 46 4.40 11.78 -7.88
CA ILE A 46 3.38 12.68 -8.43
C ILE A 46 3.25 13.95 -7.58
N GLY A 47 3.21 13.80 -6.26
CA GLY A 47 3.07 14.92 -5.33
C GLY A 47 4.27 15.88 -5.39
N LEU A 48 5.48 15.34 -5.54
CA LEU A 48 6.70 16.15 -5.68
C LEU A 48 6.78 16.85 -7.05
N THR A 49 6.36 16.21 -8.14
CA THR A 49 6.42 16.82 -9.48
C THR A 49 5.27 17.78 -9.77
N SER A 50 4.20 17.73 -8.97
CA SER A 50 2.98 18.54 -9.18
C SER A 50 2.82 19.66 -8.13
N ASP A 51 3.89 20.00 -7.39
CA ASP A 51 3.87 20.95 -6.26
C ASP A 51 2.79 20.65 -5.20
N ALA A 52 2.39 19.38 -5.08
CA ALA A 52 1.37 18.90 -4.17
C ALA A 52 2.01 18.22 -2.95
N MET A 53 2.79 18.99 -2.19
CA MET A 53 3.50 18.54 -0.99
C MET A 53 2.60 17.79 0.03
N PRO A 54 1.33 18.18 0.27
CA PRO A 54 0.46 17.42 1.17
C PRO A 54 0.19 15.99 0.70
N ILE A 55 0.03 15.76 -0.62
CA ILE A 55 -0.20 14.42 -1.19
C ILE A 55 1.05 13.55 -1.00
N ALA A 56 2.24 14.12 -1.24
CA ALA A 56 3.51 13.43 -1.04
C ALA A 56 3.74 13.08 0.44
N ALA A 57 3.53 14.02 1.36
CA ALA A 57 3.71 13.80 2.79
C ALA A 57 2.76 12.73 3.34
N MET A 58 1.48 12.76 2.95
CA MET A 58 0.51 11.74 3.33
C MET A 58 0.92 10.36 2.84
N ASN A 59 1.32 10.24 1.57
CA ASN A 59 1.71 8.96 0.99
C ASN A 59 3.04 8.44 1.54
N LEU A 60 3.94 9.31 2.00
CA LEU A 60 5.14 8.90 2.72
C LEU A 60 4.78 8.21 4.04
N ILE A 61 3.85 8.75 4.82
CA ILE A 61 3.39 8.13 6.06
C ILE A 61 2.68 6.80 5.74
N LEU A 62 1.83 6.77 4.72
CA LEU A 62 1.16 5.54 4.28
C LEU A 62 2.17 4.48 3.84
N LEU A 63 3.24 4.86 3.13
CA LEU A 63 4.31 3.94 2.74
C LEU A 63 4.93 3.26 3.96
N LEU A 64 5.22 4.02 5.01
CA LEU A 64 5.79 3.47 6.25
C LEU A 64 4.82 2.50 6.96
N ILE A 65 3.54 2.88 7.05
CA ILE A 65 2.50 2.03 7.67
C ILE A 65 2.30 0.74 6.86
N ASN A 66 2.23 0.84 5.54
CA ASN A 66 2.06 -0.34 4.68
C ASN A 66 3.30 -1.24 4.72
N ALA A 67 4.51 -0.68 4.76
CA ALA A 67 5.73 -1.45 4.94
C ALA A 67 5.73 -2.22 6.27
N TRP A 68 5.24 -1.60 7.35
CA TRP A 68 5.01 -2.28 8.62
C TRP A 68 3.96 -3.41 8.50
N GLY A 69 2.87 -3.18 7.77
CA GLY A 69 1.86 -4.19 7.45
C GLY A 69 2.44 -5.41 6.72
N VAL A 70 3.31 -5.19 5.73
CA VAL A 70 4.06 -6.28 5.05
C VAL A 70 4.88 -7.06 6.07
N TRP A 71 5.64 -6.38 6.92
CA TRP A 71 6.49 -7.03 7.92
C TRP A 71 5.66 -7.87 8.91
N GLN A 72 4.54 -7.32 9.40
CA GLN A 72 3.63 -7.99 10.31
C GLN A 72 3.02 -9.26 9.69
N TYR A 73 2.60 -9.21 8.43
CA TYR A 73 1.91 -10.34 7.79
C TYR A 73 2.85 -11.40 7.20
N TRP A 74 4.04 -11.04 6.75
CA TRP A 74 5.02 -12.03 6.27
C TRP A 74 5.89 -12.61 7.38
N PHE A 75 6.48 -11.76 8.22
CA PHE A 75 7.57 -12.18 9.10
C PHE A 75 7.16 -12.35 10.56
N HIS A 76 6.10 -11.68 11.03
CA HIS A 76 5.74 -11.77 12.44
C HIS A 76 5.15 -13.15 12.81
N PRO A 77 5.77 -13.93 13.73
CA PRO A 77 5.37 -15.30 14.04
C PRO A 77 4.12 -15.43 14.91
N LYS A 78 3.60 -14.33 15.48
CA LYS A 78 2.53 -14.42 16.50
C LYS A 78 1.19 -14.99 16.00
N ASN A 79 0.94 -15.04 14.68
CA ASN A 79 -0.29 -15.61 14.12
C ASN A 79 -0.11 -17.01 13.51
N ARG A 80 1.02 -17.70 13.78
CA ARG A 80 1.21 -19.11 13.39
C ARG A 80 0.49 -20.11 14.29
N LYS A 81 -0.09 -19.69 15.43
CA LYS A 81 -0.59 -20.57 16.51
C LYS A 81 -2.12 -20.66 16.65
N ALA A 82 -2.89 -20.66 15.56
CA ALA A 82 -4.34 -20.89 15.66
C ALA A 82 -4.87 -21.90 14.64
N LYS A 83 -4.02 -22.85 14.22
CA LYS A 83 -4.43 -23.95 13.36
C LYS A 83 -3.52 -25.17 13.57
N ASP A 84 -3.40 -25.59 14.83
CA ASP A 84 -3.09 -26.97 15.20
C ASP A 84 -4.31 -27.50 15.98
#